data_AF-A0A3B9L5F9-F1
#
_entry.id   AF-A0A3B9L5F9-F1
#
_cell.length_a   1.000
_cell.length_b   1.000
_cell.length_c   1.000
_cell.angle_alpha   90.00
_cell.angle_beta   90.00
_cell.angle_gamma   90.00
#
_symmetry.space_group_name_H-M   'P 1'
#
loop_
_entity.id
_entity.type
_entity.pdbx_description
1 polymer ?
#
loop_
_entity_poly.entity_id
_entity_poly.type
_entity_poly.pdbx_seq_one_letter_code
_entity_poly.pdbx_strand_id
1 'polypeptide(L)' 'TQEIARMNALFKSAKLPLNAPKLGTEKYLALMQLDKKVADGQIRLVLQKAIGKAVITAEYDKVKLLQTLEAIA' A
#
# COMPACT_ATOMS: atom_id res chain seq x y z
N THR A 1 -8.53 1.71 -13.27
CA THR A 1 -8.37 3.00 -13.98
C THR A 1 -7.15 2.94 -14.88
N GLN A 2 -7.13 3.71 -15.97
CA GLN A 2 -6.04 3.76 -16.96
C GLN A 2 -4.65 4.03 -16.32
N GLU A 3 -4.61 4.79 -15.22
CA GLU A 3 -3.37 5.06 -14.48
C GLU A 3 -2.73 3.80 -13.87
N ILE A 4 -3.53 2.88 -13.32
CA ILE A 4 -3.02 1.61 -12.77
C ILE A 4 -2.37 0.77 -13.87
N ALA A 5 -3.00 0.70 -15.05
CA ALA A 5 -2.43 0.00 -16.19
C ALA A 5 -1.10 0.61 -16.63
N ARG A 6 -1.00 1.95 -16.62
CA ARG A 6 0.24 2.67 -16.94
C ARG A 6 1.36 2.36 -15.93
N MET A 7 1.06 2.36 -14.63
CA MET A 7 2.03 2.02 -13.58
C MET A 7 2.50 0.56 -13.71
N ASN A 8 1.57 -0.38 -13.93
CA ASN A 8 1.91 -1.79 -14.11
C ASN A 8 2.79 -2.03 -15.34
N ALA A 9 2.50 -1.35 -16.46
CA ALA A 9 3.33 -1.43 -17.66
C ALA A 9 4.75 -0.89 -17.40
N LEU A 10 4.85 0.24 -16.69
CA LEU A 10 6.14 0.83 -16.33
C LEU A 10 6.97 -0.12 -15.45
N PHE A 11 6.41 -0.65 -14.37
CA PHE A 11 7.11 -1.59 -13.49
C PHE A 11 7.53 -2.87 -14.22
N LYS A 12 6.68 -3.41 -15.11
CA LYS A 12 7.05 -4.56 -15.97
C LYS A 12 8.22 -4.23 -16.89
N SER A 13 8.21 -3.06 -17.53
CA SER A 13 9.29 -2.64 -18.43
C SER A 13 10.62 -2.46 -17.69
N ALA A 14 10.55 -2.03 -16.43
CA ALA A 14 11.68 -1.90 -15.53
C ALA A 14 12.11 -3.22 -14.85
N LYS A 15 11.47 -4.35 -15.18
CA LYS A 15 11.70 -5.68 -14.58
C LYS A 15 11.53 -5.71 -13.06
N LEU A 16 10.61 -4.90 -12.53
CA LEU A 16 10.29 -4.87 -11.10
C LEU A 16 9.20 -5.90 -10.76
N PRO A 17 9.25 -6.53 -9.58
CA PRO A 17 8.20 -7.43 -9.12
C PRO A 17 6.89 -6.66 -8.91
N LEU A 18 5.80 -7.22 -9.43
CA LEU A 18 4.45 -6.68 -9.24
C LEU A 18 3.67 -7.36 -8.11
N ASN A 19 4.10 -8.54 -7.71
CA ASN A 19 3.43 -9.32 -6.68
C ASN A 19 4.21 -9.21 -5.39
N ALA A 20 3.47 -8.99 -4.29
CA ALA A 20 4.05 -8.98 -2.97
C ALA A 20 4.35 -10.42 -2.51
N PRO A 21 5.33 -10.62 -1.59
CA PRO A 21 5.55 -11.92 -0.98
C PRO A 21 4.35 -12.34 -0.11
N LYS A 22 4.04 -13.64 -0.08
CA LYS A 22 2.94 -14.20 0.72
C LYS A 22 3.27 -14.24 2.22
N LEU A 23 3.27 -13.08 2.86
CA LEU A 23 3.58 -12.95 4.29
C LEU A 23 2.36 -13.14 5.19
N GLY A 24 1.14 -13.06 4.64
CA GLY A 24 -0.09 -13.01 5.41
C GLY A 24 -0.41 -11.62 5.95
N THR A 25 -1.70 -11.31 6.06
CA THR A 25 -2.21 -10.00 6.51
C THR A 25 -1.66 -9.58 7.87
N GLU A 26 -1.61 -10.48 8.84
CA GLU A 26 -1.14 -10.20 10.20
C GLU A 26 0.32 -9.75 10.23
N LYS A 27 1.19 -10.43 9.48
CA LYS A 27 2.61 -10.10 9.40
C LYS A 27 2.83 -8.76 8.72
N TYR A 28 2.06 -8.45 7.67
CA TYR A 28 2.09 -7.12 7.05
C TYR A 28 1.73 -6.02 8.04
N LEU A 29 0.63 -6.17 8.79
CA LEU A 29 0.20 -5.19 9.78
C LEU A 29 1.24 -4.99 10.88
N ALA A 30 1.81 -6.08 11.42
CA ALA A 30 2.83 -6.00 12.46
C ALA A 30 4.08 -5.23 11.97
N LEU A 31 4.53 -5.49 10.73
CA LEU A 31 5.67 -4.78 10.14
C LEU A 31 5.36 -3.30 9.86
N MET A 32 4.14 -2.97 9.44
CA MET A 32 3.72 -1.59 9.17
C MET A 32 3.63 -0.75 10.46
N GLN A 33 3.28 -1.34 11.60
CA GLN A 33 3.21 -0.65 12.89
C GLN A 33 4.58 -0.23 13.44
N LEU A 34 5.68 -0.81 12.93
CA LEU A 34 7.04 -0.45 13.33
C LEU A 34 7.60 0.76 12.55
N ASP A 35 6.88 1.28 11.55
CA ASP A 35 7.32 2.41 10.75
C ASP A 35 7.30 3.73 11.54
N LYS A 36 8.35 4.56 11.41
CA LYS A 36 8.49 5.84 12.14
C LYS A 36 7.42 6.89 11.78
N LYS A 37 6.52 6.62 10.83
CA LYS A 37 5.34 7.45 10.53
C LYS A 37 4.13 7.15 11.41
N VAL A 38 4.28 6.28 12.41
CA VAL A 38 3.32 6.12 13.49
C VAL A 38 3.48 7.27 14.49
N ALA A 39 2.56 8.23 14.45
CA ALA A 39 2.38 9.16 15.57
C ALA A 39 1.14 8.70 16.34
N ASP A 40 1.20 8.69 17.67
CA ASP A 40 0.13 8.23 18.57
C ASP A 40 -0.39 6.80 18.32
N GLY A 41 0.44 5.91 17.79
CA GLY A 41 0.07 4.49 17.59
C GLY A 41 -0.78 4.21 16.35
N GLN A 42 -1.04 5.23 15.51
CA GLN A 42 -1.79 5.07 14.26
C GLN A 42 -0.88 5.08 13.03
N ILE A 43 -1.02 4.08 12.16
CA ILE A 43 -0.31 4.01 10.88
C ILE A 43 -0.74 5.19 10.00
N ARG A 44 0.22 5.92 9.42
CA ARG A 44 -0.04 6.92 8.38
C ARG A 44 0.31 6.35 7.02
N LEU A 45 -0.67 6.25 6.14
CA LEU A 45 -0.49 5.75 4.78
C LEU A 45 -0.17 6.89 3.82
N VAL A 46 0.66 6.59 2.81
CA VAL A 46 0.79 7.43 1.62
C VAL A 46 -0.17 6.90 0.58
N LEU A 47 -1.28 7.60 0.35
CA LEU A 47 -2.32 7.18 -0.60
C LEU A 47 -2.26 8.03 -1.86
N GLN A 48 -2.14 7.38 -3.01
CA GLN A 48 -2.13 8.05 -4.29
C GLN A 48 -3.57 8.39 -4.73
N LYS A 49 -3.80 9.65 -5.13
CA LYS A 49 -5.08 10.12 -5.67
C LYS A 49 -5.06 10.22 -7.21
N ALA A 50 -3.88 10.51 -7.77
CA ALA A 50 -3.58 10.49 -9.19
C ALA A 50 -2.05 10.39 -9.37
N ILE A 51 -1.56 10.15 -10.58
CA ILE A 51 -0.10 10.17 -10.82
C ILE A 51 0.44 11.59 -10.56
N GLY A 52 1.43 11.67 -9.66
CA GLY A 52 1.98 12.95 -9.19
C GLY A 52 1.21 13.62 -8.04
N LYS A 53 0.11 13.00 -7.56
CA LYS A 53 -0.69 13.53 -6.43
C LYS A 53 -0.92 12.45 -5.37
N ALA A 54 -0.37 12.67 -4.17
CA ALA A 54 -0.56 11.77 -3.04
C ALA A 54 -0.85 12.57 -1.75
N VAL A 55 -1.49 11.91 -0.79
CA VAL A 55 -1.74 12.43 0.55
C VAL A 55 -1.12 11.50 1.59
N ILE A 56 -0.56 12.08 2.64
CA ILE A 56 -0.17 11.33 3.84
C ILE A 56 -1.31 11.47 4.83
N THR A 57 -1.94 10.35 5.20
CA THR A 57 -3.14 10.40 6.03
C THR A 57 -3.23 9.21 6.99
N ALA A 58 -3.77 9.46 8.18
CA ALA A 58 -4.24 8.43 9.10
C ALA A 58 -5.76 8.16 8.93
N GLU A 59 -6.44 9.00 8.14
CA GLU A 59 -7.87 8.93 7.83
C GLU A 59 -8.10 8.02 6.61
N TYR A 60 -8.13 6.72 6.87
CA TYR A 60 -8.47 5.72 5.88
C TYR A 60 -9.38 4.65 6.51
N ASP A 61 -10.11 3.96 5.64
CA ASP A 61 -10.96 2.85 6.05
C ASP A 61 -10.10 1.62 6.37
N LYS A 62 -10.11 1.19 7.64
CA LYS A 62 -9.35 0.03 8.11
C LYS A 62 -9.81 -1.27 7.43
N VAL A 63 -11.09 -1.39 7.09
CA VAL A 63 -11.63 -2.57 6.40
C VAL A 63 -11.05 -2.66 5.00
N LYS A 64 -10.94 -1.53 4.28
CA LYS A 64 -10.31 -1.51 2.95
C LYS A 64 -8.81 -1.82 3.00
N LEU A 65 -8.11 -1.40 4.05
CA LEU A 65 -6.72 -1.80 4.27
C LEU A 65 -6.62 -3.32 4.42
N LEU A 66 -7.45 -3.93 5.26
CA LEU A 66 -7.47 -5.39 5.45
C LEU A 66 -7.77 -6.13 4.15
N GLN A 67 -8.82 -5.72 3.42
CA GLN A 67 -9.15 -6.31 2.11
C GLN A 67 -8.01 -6.20 1.09
N THR A 68 -7.28 -5.07 1.10
CA THR A 68 -6.12 -4.87 0.23
C THR A 68 -4.99 -5.83 0.58
N LEU A 69 -4.73 -6.02 1.87
CA LEU A 69 -3.70 -6.95 2.34
C LEU A 69 -4.10 -8.41 2.08
N GLU A 70 -5.36 -8.78 2.28
CA GLU A 70 -5.88 -10.11 1.96
C GLU A 70 -5.81 -10.43 0.46
N ALA A 71 -6.01 -9.43 -0.40
CA ALA A 71 -5.92 -9.61 -1.85
C ALA A 71 -4.47 -9.87 -2.34
N ILE A 72 -3.46 -9.55 -1.54
CA ILE A 72 -2.03 -9.76 -1.87
C ILE A 72 -1.36 -10.84 -1.01
N ALA A 73 -2.04 -11.32 0.04
CA ALA A 73 -1.52 -12.30 1.00
C ALA A 73 -1.31 -13.69 0.39
#